data_AF-G9IYF8-F1
#
_entry.id   AF-G9IYF8-F1
#
_cell.length_a   1.000
_cell.length_b   1.000
_cell.length_c   1.000
_cell.angle_alpha   90.00
_cell.angle_beta   90.00
_cell.angle_gamma   90.00
#
_symmetry.space_group_name_H-M   'P 1'
#
loop_
_entity.id
_entity.type
_entity.pdbx_description
1 polymer ?
#
loop_
_entity_poly.entity_id
_entity_poly.type
_entity_poly.pdbx_seq_one_letter_code
_entity_poly.pdbx_strand_id
1 'polypeptide(L)'
;LSTNAQAVAAFGIDTANMLEFWDWVGGRSSPRSAIGLSIAVSIGYDNFEQLLAGAHAMDRHFASAPLQQNLPVLLALIGIWYNNFFGAETEAILPYDQYMHRFPAYFQQGNMESNGKYVDRNGQAVDYQTGPIIWGEPGTNGQHAFYQLIHQGTKLIPCDFIAPAISHNPLGDHHSKLL
;
A
#
# COMPACT_ATOMS: atom_id res chain seq x y z
N LEU A 1 9.39 20.11 -4.04
CA LEU A 1 9.84 18.71 -3.92
C LEU A 1 10.09 18.21 -5.33
N SER A 2 11.34 18.07 -5.75
CA SER A 2 11.65 17.71 -7.15
C SER A 2 13.04 17.08 -7.24
N THR A 3 13.32 16.46 -8.38
CA THR A 3 14.68 16.04 -8.78
C THR A 3 15.31 17.02 -9.79
N ASN A 4 14.53 17.99 -10.31
CA ASN A 4 14.96 18.88 -11.40
C ASN A 4 15.10 20.34 -10.93
N ALA A 5 16.32 20.70 -10.50
CA ALA A 5 16.62 22.04 -10.00
C ALA A 5 16.45 23.15 -11.06
N GLN A 6 16.76 22.86 -12.34
CA GLN A 6 16.61 23.84 -13.43
C GLN A 6 15.15 24.23 -13.63
N ALA A 7 14.24 23.24 -13.65
CA ALA A 7 12.81 23.50 -13.76
C ALA A 7 12.24 24.24 -12.55
N VAL A 8 12.73 23.93 -11.33
CA VAL A 8 12.34 24.62 -10.09
C VAL A 8 12.75 26.09 -10.12
N ALA A 9 13.99 26.38 -10.53
CA ALA A 9 14.48 27.75 -10.68
C ALA A 9 13.72 28.50 -11.77
N ALA A 10 13.46 27.87 -12.93
CA ALA A 10 12.69 28.45 -14.02
C ALA A 10 11.23 28.74 -13.62
N PHE A 11 10.66 27.98 -12.69
CA PHE A 11 9.34 28.23 -12.11
C PHE A 11 9.33 29.42 -11.13
N GLY A 12 10.50 29.91 -10.71
CA GLY A 12 10.63 31.06 -9.81
C GLY A 12 10.77 30.69 -8.32
N ILE A 13 11.05 29.43 -8.00
CA ILE A 13 11.35 29.00 -6.62
C ILE A 13 12.86 29.07 -6.40
N ASP A 14 13.27 29.69 -5.29
CA ASP A 14 14.66 29.63 -4.83
C ASP A 14 15.06 28.17 -4.56
N THR A 15 16.14 27.72 -5.20
CA THR A 15 16.68 26.37 -5.04
C THR A 15 17.09 26.05 -3.59
N ALA A 16 17.36 27.05 -2.75
CA ALA A 16 17.58 26.82 -1.31
C ALA A 16 16.31 26.30 -0.58
N ASN A 17 15.12 26.57 -1.13
CA ASN A 17 13.84 26.06 -0.63
C ASN A 17 13.41 24.77 -1.34
N MET A 18 14.24 24.24 -2.24
CA MET A 18 13.99 22.97 -2.90
C MET A 18 14.42 21.82 -2.00
N LEU A 19 13.48 20.94 -1.66
CA LEU A 19 13.80 19.64 -1.08
C LEU A 19 13.94 18.62 -2.20
N GLU A 20 15.14 18.06 -2.30
CA GLU A 20 15.55 17.10 -3.32
C GLU A 20 15.15 15.67 -2.96
N PHE A 21 14.91 14.87 -4.00
CA PHE A 21 14.93 13.41 -3.94
C PHE A 21 15.55 12.87 -5.24
N TRP A 22 15.76 11.55 -5.33
CA TRP A 22 16.56 10.94 -6.41
C TRP A 22 15.73 10.07 -7.34
N ASP A 23 16.30 9.76 -8.50
CA ASP A 23 15.71 8.96 -9.58
C ASP A 23 15.35 7.51 -9.18
N TRP A 24 16.10 6.92 -8.26
CA TRP A 24 15.80 5.61 -7.68
C TRP A 24 14.59 5.62 -6.73
N VAL A 25 14.05 6.79 -6.40
CA VAL A 25 12.80 6.94 -5.63
C VAL A 25 11.61 6.94 -6.60
N GLY A 26 11.05 5.76 -6.85
CA GLY A 26 9.82 5.64 -7.64
C GLY A 26 8.64 6.39 -6.99
N GLY A 27 7.80 7.05 -7.80
CA GLY A 27 6.70 7.89 -7.32
C GLY A 27 5.77 7.20 -6.32
N ARG A 28 5.33 5.97 -6.63
CA ARG A 28 4.50 5.12 -5.75
C ARG A 28 5.19 4.58 -4.48
N SER A 29 6.47 4.86 -4.29
CA SER A 29 7.25 4.48 -3.10
C SER A 29 7.89 5.69 -2.41
N SER A 30 7.59 6.90 -2.90
CA SER A 30 8.18 8.16 -2.48
C SER A 30 7.70 8.79 -1.17
N PRO A 31 6.59 8.39 -0.48
CA PRO A 31 6.15 9.07 0.75
C PRO A 31 7.18 9.13 1.88
N ARG A 32 8.20 8.26 1.85
CA ARG A 32 9.31 8.22 2.82
C ARG A 32 10.50 9.11 2.44
N SER A 33 10.41 9.83 1.32
CA SER A 33 11.41 10.80 0.84
C SER A 33 10.99 12.24 1.16
N ALA A 34 11.63 13.23 0.52
CA ALA A 34 11.21 14.63 0.57
C ALA A 34 9.72 14.83 0.19
N ILE A 35 9.13 13.94 -0.61
CA ILE A 35 7.69 13.94 -0.92
C ILE A 35 6.82 13.87 0.36
N GLY A 36 7.32 13.21 1.42
CA GLY A 36 6.67 13.11 2.72
C GLY A 36 6.66 14.40 3.55
N LEU A 37 7.16 15.54 3.05
CA LEU A 37 7.21 16.79 3.81
C LEU A 37 5.85 17.18 4.39
N SER A 38 4.78 17.06 3.61
CA SER A 38 3.43 17.40 4.08
C SER A 38 2.97 16.53 5.26
N ILE A 39 3.40 15.26 5.29
CA ILE A 39 3.16 14.34 6.40
C ILE A 39 3.93 14.84 7.62
N ALA A 40 5.24 15.09 7.48
CA ALA A 40 6.08 15.58 8.58
C ALA A 40 5.57 16.90 9.19
N VAL A 41 5.09 17.83 8.35
CA VAL A 41 4.48 19.08 8.81
C VAL A 41 3.16 18.81 9.56
N SER A 42 2.36 17.85 9.11
CA SER A 42 1.06 17.54 9.72
C SER A 42 1.16 16.81 11.06
N ILE A 43 2.10 15.88 11.21
CA ILE A 43 2.21 15.03 12.42
C ILE A 43 3.38 15.40 13.32
N GLY A 44 4.24 16.33 12.90
CA GLY A 44 5.50 16.64 13.56
C GLY A 44 6.63 15.70 13.14
N TYR A 45 7.86 16.21 13.15
CA TYR A 45 9.03 15.48 12.67
C TYR A 45 9.30 14.20 13.47
N ASP A 46 9.16 14.24 14.80
CA ASP A 46 9.38 13.07 15.68
C ASP A 46 8.43 11.90 15.35
N ASN A 47 7.18 12.19 14.99
CA ASN A 47 6.23 11.17 14.55
C ASN A 47 6.53 10.69 13.12
N PHE A 48 7.03 11.57 12.26
CA PHE A 48 7.50 11.17 10.94
C PHE A 48 8.74 10.25 11.03
N GLU A 49 9.66 10.52 11.95
CA GLU A 49 10.80 9.64 12.22
C GLU A 49 10.34 8.27 12.71
N GLN A 50 9.33 8.20 13.59
CA GLN A 50 8.72 6.93 14.00
C GLN A 50 8.09 6.17 12.83
N LEU A 51 7.43 6.87 11.90
CA LEU A 51 6.92 6.26 10.67
C LEU A 51 8.06 5.65 9.82
N LEU A 52 9.16 6.39 9.66
CA LEU A 52 10.35 5.90 8.95
C LEU A 52 11.00 4.71 9.67
N ALA A 53 11.08 4.74 11.00
CA ALA A 53 11.62 3.65 11.81
C ALA A 53 10.78 2.37 11.67
N GLY A 54 9.45 2.48 11.64
CA GLY A 54 8.55 1.36 11.40
C GLY A 54 8.77 0.74 10.01
N ALA A 55 8.89 1.58 8.97
CA ALA A 55 9.21 1.12 7.63
C ALA A 55 10.58 0.42 7.58
N HIS A 56 11.60 1.00 8.21
CA HIS A 56 12.94 0.41 8.28
C HIS A 56 12.95 -0.94 9.01
N ALA A 57 12.17 -1.07 10.09
CA ALA A 57 12.04 -2.34 10.80
C ALA A 57 11.47 -3.45 9.91
N MET A 58 10.46 -3.13 9.10
CA MET A 58 9.91 -4.09 8.12
C MET A 58 10.88 -4.38 6.97
N ASP A 59 11.64 -3.38 6.50
CA ASP A 59 12.69 -3.59 5.50
C ASP A 59 13.78 -4.55 6.01
N ARG A 60 14.18 -4.40 7.28
CA ARG A 60 15.13 -5.30 7.97
C ARG A 60 14.56 -6.71 8.13
N HIS A 61 13.29 -6.83 8.49
CA HIS A 61 12.60 -8.12 8.55
C HIS A 61 12.59 -8.81 7.18
N PHE A 62 12.17 -8.09 6.14
CA PHE A 62 12.14 -8.60 4.77
C PHE A 62 13.52 -9.06 4.28
N ALA A 63 14.58 -8.31 4.60
CA ALA A 63 15.93 -8.62 4.15
C ALA A 63 16.59 -9.81 4.86
N SER A 64 16.21 -10.09 6.12
CA SER A 64 16.96 -11.02 6.98
C SER A 64 16.17 -12.24 7.46
N ALA A 65 14.83 -12.18 7.52
CA ALA A 65 14.02 -13.27 8.01
C ALA A 65 14.06 -14.48 7.05
N PRO A 66 14.16 -15.72 7.56
CA PRO A 66 13.99 -16.92 6.74
C PRO A 66 12.67 -16.87 5.96
N LEU A 67 12.67 -17.32 4.71
CA LEU A 67 11.52 -17.16 3.80
C LEU A 67 10.19 -17.68 4.39
N GLN A 68 10.23 -18.77 5.16
CA GLN A 68 9.06 -19.39 5.79
C GLN A 68 8.47 -18.57 6.94
N GLN A 69 9.17 -17.55 7.42
CA GLN A 69 8.76 -16.63 8.48
C GLN A 69 8.71 -15.17 8.00
N ASN A 70 8.97 -14.94 6.71
CA ASN A 70 9.10 -13.62 6.14
C ASN A 70 7.72 -13.12 5.69
N LEU A 71 7.16 -12.15 6.41
CA LEU A 71 5.77 -11.72 6.29
C LEU A 71 5.44 -11.21 4.87
N PRO A 72 6.23 -10.27 4.28
CA PRO A 72 6.00 -9.86 2.89
C PRO A 72 6.13 -10.99 1.87
N VAL A 73 7.07 -11.93 2.05
CA VAL A 73 7.25 -13.07 1.14
C VAL A 73 6.03 -13.99 1.20
N LEU A 74 5.58 -14.35 2.39
CA LEU A 74 4.39 -15.19 2.56
C LEU A 74 3.16 -14.55 1.95
N LEU A 75 2.94 -13.25 2.19
CA LEU A 75 1.82 -12.50 1.61
C LEU A 75 1.88 -12.50 0.08
N ALA A 76 3.05 -12.25 -0.50
CA ALA A 76 3.25 -12.30 -1.96
C ALA A 76 2.99 -13.71 -2.54
N LEU A 77 3.44 -14.77 -1.86
CA LEU A 77 3.21 -16.15 -2.30
C LEU A 77 1.74 -16.55 -2.23
N ILE A 78 1.00 -16.07 -1.24
CA ILE A 78 -0.47 -16.25 -1.16
C ILE A 78 -1.16 -15.55 -2.33
N GLY A 79 -0.75 -14.31 -2.66
CA GLY A 79 -1.24 -13.59 -3.83
C GLY A 79 -1.00 -14.35 -5.13
N ILE A 80 0.23 -14.84 -5.35
CA ILE A 80 0.58 -15.69 -6.51
C ILE A 80 -0.27 -16.96 -6.53
N TRP A 81 -0.46 -17.60 -5.38
CA TRP A 81 -1.26 -18.83 -5.27
C TRP A 81 -2.69 -18.61 -5.78
N TYR A 82 -3.37 -17.58 -5.28
CA TYR A 82 -4.74 -17.30 -5.70
C TYR A 82 -4.85 -16.76 -7.12
N ASN A 83 -3.95 -15.87 -7.53
CA ASN A 83 -3.96 -15.27 -8.87
C ASN A 83 -3.63 -16.30 -9.96
N ASN A 84 -2.55 -17.07 -9.80
CA ASN A 84 -2.04 -17.94 -10.86
C ASN A 84 -2.60 -19.35 -10.84
N PHE A 85 -2.99 -19.89 -9.67
CA PHE A 85 -3.49 -21.26 -9.56
C PHE A 85 -5.01 -21.34 -9.40
N PHE A 86 -5.64 -20.35 -8.75
CA PHE A 86 -7.09 -20.28 -8.61
C PHE A 86 -7.76 -19.31 -9.60
N GLY A 87 -6.98 -18.55 -10.38
CA GLY A 87 -7.51 -17.60 -11.35
C GLY A 87 -8.25 -16.42 -10.73
N ALA A 88 -7.93 -16.05 -9.48
CA ALA A 88 -8.53 -14.90 -8.82
C ALA A 88 -7.97 -13.59 -9.42
N GLU A 89 -8.77 -12.91 -10.24
CA GLU A 89 -8.37 -11.68 -10.93
C GLU A 89 -8.29 -10.44 -10.03
N THR A 90 -8.90 -10.48 -8.84
CA THR A 90 -9.07 -9.31 -7.98
C THR A 90 -8.71 -9.62 -6.53
N GLU A 91 -8.21 -8.64 -5.80
CA GLU A 91 -7.87 -8.72 -4.39
C GLU A 91 -8.45 -7.51 -3.65
N ALA A 92 -9.14 -7.76 -2.54
CA ALA A 92 -9.79 -6.72 -1.75
C ALA A 92 -8.95 -6.36 -0.51
N ILE A 93 -8.68 -5.08 -0.29
CA ILE A 93 -8.03 -4.55 0.92
C ILE A 93 -9.11 -3.89 1.79
N LEU A 94 -9.35 -4.45 2.97
CA LEU A 94 -10.51 -4.14 3.81
C LEU A 94 -10.05 -3.70 5.21
N PRO A 95 -9.61 -2.44 5.36
CA PRO A 95 -9.16 -1.93 6.65
C PRO A 95 -10.36 -1.63 7.57
N TYR A 96 -10.41 -2.23 8.74
CA TYR A 96 -11.35 -1.94 9.82
C TYR A 96 -10.81 -0.78 10.67
N ASP A 97 -10.46 0.31 9.99
CA ASP A 97 -10.07 1.58 10.57
C ASP A 97 -10.44 2.71 9.60
N GLN A 98 -11.28 3.64 10.04
CA GLN A 98 -11.74 4.75 9.20
C GLN A 98 -10.62 5.73 8.83
N TYR A 99 -9.56 5.85 9.63
CA TYR A 99 -8.38 6.65 9.27
C TYR A 99 -7.63 6.06 8.08
N MET A 100 -7.80 4.75 7.81
CA MET A 100 -7.22 4.05 6.67
C MET A 100 -8.09 4.08 5.40
N HIS A 101 -9.10 4.96 5.30
CA HIS A 101 -9.97 5.04 4.10
C HIS A 101 -9.26 5.31 2.77
N ARG A 102 -8.04 5.85 2.77
CA ARG A 102 -7.20 5.99 1.56
C ARG A 102 -6.20 4.87 1.35
N PHE A 103 -6.12 3.92 2.27
CA PHE A 103 -5.15 2.83 2.21
C PHE A 103 -5.36 1.94 0.97
N PRO A 104 -6.58 1.50 0.61
CA PRO A 104 -6.79 0.75 -0.63
C PRO A 104 -6.37 1.54 -1.87
N ALA A 105 -6.69 2.84 -1.92
CA ALA A 105 -6.32 3.71 -3.05
C ALA A 105 -4.80 3.89 -3.20
N TYR A 106 -4.05 3.93 -2.09
CA TYR A 106 -2.59 3.96 -2.14
C TYR A 106 -2.02 2.67 -2.75
N PHE A 107 -2.55 1.50 -2.35
CA PHE A 107 -2.08 0.21 -2.88
C PHE A 107 -2.62 -0.14 -4.26
N GLN A 108 -3.69 0.50 -4.73
CA GLN A 108 -4.07 0.47 -6.15
C GLN A 108 -2.92 0.94 -7.03
N GLN A 109 -2.35 2.12 -6.75
CA GLN A 109 -1.17 2.57 -7.47
C GLN A 109 0.04 1.67 -7.17
N GLY A 110 0.28 1.36 -5.89
CA GLY A 110 1.44 0.57 -5.45
C GLY A 110 1.57 -0.79 -6.14
N ASN A 111 0.48 -1.54 -6.26
CA ASN A 111 0.46 -2.87 -6.86
C ASN A 111 0.23 -2.79 -8.38
N MET A 112 -0.85 -2.15 -8.82
CA MET A 112 -1.29 -2.23 -10.22
C MET A 112 -0.31 -1.53 -11.17
N GLU A 113 0.28 -0.39 -10.79
CA GLU A 113 1.30 0.29 -11.62
C GLU A 113 2.63 -0.48 -11.62
N SER A 114 2.97 -1.16 -10.52
CA SER A 114 4.17 -2.00 -10.43
C SER A 114 4.05 -3.24 -11.32
N ASN A 115 2.97 -4.00 -11.14
CA ASN A 115 2.85 -5.39 -11.56
C ASN A 115 1.88 -5.60 -12.73
N GLY A 116 1.12 -4.59 -13.14
CA GLY A 116 0.27 -4.61 -14.33
C GLY A 116 1.10 -4.56 -15.62
N LYS A 117 1.85 -5.63 -15.88
CA LYS A 117 2.81 -5.77 -16.99
C LYS A 117 2.58 -7.10 -17.69
N TYR A 118 2.99 -7.19 -18.95
CA TYR A 118 2.91 -8.43 -19.74
C TYR A 118 4.28 -8.84 -20.34
N VAL A 119 5.35 -8.12 -20.03
CA VAL A 119 6.72 -8.42 -20.48
C VAL A 119 7.60 -8.67 -19.26
N ASP A 120 8.34 -9.77 -19.28
CA ASP A 120 9.26 -10.15 -18.21
C ASP A 120 10.59 -9.37 -18.27
N ARG A 121 11.49 -9.66 -17.33
CA ARG A 121 12.80 -8.99 -17.26
C ARG A 121 13.77 -9.39 -18.38
N ASN A 122 13.45 -10.42 -19.16
CA ASN A 122 14.21 -10.88 -20.32
C ASN A 122 13.65 -10.31 -21.64
N GLY A 123 12.62 -9.45 -21.57
CA GLY A 123 11.98 -8.85 -22.73
C GLY A 123 11.00 -9.78 -23.45
N GLN A 124 10.59 -10.88 -22.82
CA GLN A 124 9.63 -11.85 -23.38
C GLN A 124 8.22 -11.59 -22.86
N ALA A 125 7.22 -11.82 -23.72
CA ALA A 125 5.83 -11.80 -23.28
C ALA A 125 5.57 -12.96 -22.30
N VAL A 126 4.87 -12.67 -21.19
CA VAL A 126 4.49 -13.68 -20.19
C VAL A 126 3.21 -14.41 -20.61
N ASP A 127 3.09 -15.67 -20.20
CA ASP A 127 1.93 -16.54 -20.43
C ASP A 127 1.12 -16.81 -19.16
N TYR A 128 1.41 -16.07 -18.08
CA TYR A 128 0.76 -16.15 -16.77
C TYR A 128 0.13 -14.82 -16.36
N GLN A 129 -0.80 -14.86 -15.40
CA GLN A 129 -1.42 -13.67 -14.80
C GLN A 129 -0.39 -12.87 -13.99
N THR A 130 -0.39 -11.55 -14.12
CA THR A 130 0.52 -10.65 -13.38
C THR A 130 -0.21 -9.92 -12.26
N GLY A 131 -0.15 -8.59 -12.15
CA GLY A 131 -0.76 -7.85 -11.06
C GLY A 131 -2.30 -7.99 -11.03
N PRO A 132 -2.91 -8.26 -9.86
CA PRO A 132 -4.37 -8.33 -9.73
C PRO A 132 -5.01 -6.93 -9.71
N ILE A 133 -6.33 -6.89 -9.83
CA ILE A 133 -7.11 -5.67 -9.63
C ILE A 133 -7.28 -5.45 -8.12
N ILE A 134 -6.69 -4.38 -7.59
CA ILE A 134 -6.82 -3.99 -6.18
C ILE A 134 -8.03 -3.08 -5.98
N TRP A 135 -8.82 -3.35 -4.95
CA TRP A 135 -9.97 -2.53 -4.58
C TRP A 135 -10.33 -2.68 -3.11
N GLY A 136 -11.23 -1.86 -2.59
CA GLY A 136 -11.71 -1.99 -1.21
C GLY A 136 -12.12 -0.67 -0.57
N GLU A 137 -12.77 -0.77 0.57
CA GLU A 137 -13.26 0.33 1.41
C GLU A 137 -13.13 -0.09 2.87
N PRO A 138 -13.09 0.86 3.82
CA PRO A 138 -13.09 0.52 5.22
C PRO A 138 -14.29 -0.31 5.67
N GLY A 139 -14.04 -1.20 6.63
CA GLY A 139 -15.09 -1.82 7.43
C GLY A 139 -15.71 -0.82 8.41
N THR A 140 -17.01 -0.86 8.69
CA THR A 140 -18.02 -1.81 8.18
C THR A 140 -18.70 -1.35 6.89
N ASN A 141 -18.34 -0.19 6.32
CA ASN A 141 -19.01 0.38 5.14
C ASN A 141 -19.03 -0.60 3.96
N GLY A 142 -17.92 -1.31 3.70
CA GLY A 142 -17.83 -2.34 2.66
C GLY A 142 -18.87 -3.46 2.81
N GLN A 143 -19.24 -3.81 4.05
CA GLN A 143 -20.24 -4.85 4.35
C GLN A 143 -21.62 -4.49 3.77
N HIS A 144 -21.94 -3.20 3.75
CA HIS A 144 -23.22 -2.68 3.25
C HIS A 144 -23.16 -2.22 1.79
N ALA A 145 -22.04 -2.46 1.10
CA ALA A 145 -21.84 -2.06 -0.29
C ALA A 145 -21.66 -3.28 -1.20
N PHE A 146 -20.64 -4.10 -0.96
CA PHE A 146 -20.17 -5.11 -1.93
C PHE A 146 -19.86 -6.48 -1.34
N TYR A 147 -19.93 -6.67 -0.01
CA TYR A 147 -19.70 -7.99 0.60
C TYR A 147 -20.71 -9.03 0.13
N GLN A 148 -21.90 -8.61 -0.32
CA GLN A 148 -22.86 -9.49 -0.99
C GLN A 148 -22.23 -10.25 -2.17
N LEU A 149 -21.41 -9.56 -2.99
CA LEU A 149 -20.71 -10.19 -4.11
C LEU A 149 -19.57 -11.08 -3.63
N ILE A 150 -18.83 -10.68 -2.58
CA ILE A 150 -17.77 -11.50 -1.99
C ILE A 150 -18.33 -12.82 -1.44
N HIS A 151 -19.50 -12.79 -0.79
CA HIS A 151 -20.08 -13.96 -0.14
C HIS A 151 -20.93 -14.86 -1.05
N GLN A 152 -21.73 -14.29 -1.94
CA GLN A 152 -22.69 -15.05 -2.76
C GLN A 152 -22.49 -14.87 -4.27
N GLY A 153 -21.51 -14.06 -4.67
CA GLY A 153 -21.12 -13.95 -6.06
C GLY A 153 -20.42 -15.21 -6.56
N THR A 154 -20.23 -15.28 -7.87
CA THR A 154 -19.57 -16.42 -8.53
C THR A 154 -18.06 -16.22 -8.70
N LYS A 155 -17.50 -15.14 -8.14
CA LYS A 155 -16.08 -14.79 -8.23
C LYS A 155 -15.37 -15.18 -6.94
N LEU A 156 -14.17 -15.74 -7.06
CA LEU A 156 -13.26 -15.92 -5.92
C LEU A 156 -12.49 -14.62 -5.71
N ILE A 157 -12.59 -14.05 -4.50
CA ILE A 157 -11.98 -12.77 -4.17
C ILE A 157 -11.19 -12.93 -2.85
N PRO A 158 -9.86 -13.09 -2.92
CA PRO A 158 -8.98 -12.95 -1.76
C PRO A 158 -9.17 -11.59 -1.09
N CYS A 159 -9.16 -11.59 0.24
CA CYS A 159 -9.45 -10.40 1.05
C CYS A 159 -8.42 -10.24 2.16
N ASP A 160 -7.77 -9.09 2.22
CA ASP A 160 -6.87 -8.68 3.28
C ASP A 160 -7.62 -7.82 4.30
N PHE A 161 -7.91 -8.41 5.46
CA PHE A 161 -8.51 -7.72 6.60
C PHE A 161 -7.41 -7.14 7.49
N ILE A 162 -7.49 -5.84 7.76
CA ILE A 162 -6.51 -5.13 8.60
C ILE A 162 -7.28 -4.42 9.70
N ALA A 163 -6.94 -4.65 10.97
CA ALA A 163 -7.63 -4.03 12.08
C ALA A 163 -6.68 -3.70 13.24
N PRO A 164 -6.74 -2.49 13.83
CA PRO A 164 -5.99 -2.17 15.03
C PRO A 164 -6.61 -2.88 16.24
N ALA A 165 -5.77 -3.46 17.10
CA ALA A 165 -6.26 -4.07 18.35
C ALA A 165 -6.83 -3.02 19.32
N ILE A 166 -6.35 -1.78 19.25
CA ILE A 166 -6.72 -0.67 20.13
C ILE A 166 -7.18 0.51 19.28
N SER A 167 -8.37 1.04 19.55
CA SER A 167 -8.90 2.24 18.88
C SER A 167 -8.16 3.50 19.31
N HIS A 168 -7.95 4.42 18.37
CA HIS A 168 -7.56 5.80 18.67
C HIS A 168 -8.65 6.60 19.39
N ASN A 169 -9.90 6.15 19.30
CA ASN A 169 -11.08 6.78 19.89
C ASN A 169 -11.76 5.80 20.86
N PRO A 170 -11.41 5.79 22.16
CA PRO A 170 -11.98 4.87 23.15
C PRO A 170 -13.41 5.31 23.54
N LEU A 171 -14.36 5.12 22.62
CA LEU A 171 -15.76 5.52 22.77
C LEU A 171 -16.63 4.32 23.10
N GLY A 172 -16.98 4.17 24.38
CA GLY A 172 -17.89 3.12 24.85
C GLY A 172 -17.47 1.73 24.39
N ASP A 173 -18.41 0.98 23.81
CA ASP A 173 -18.21 -0.37 23.28
C ASP A 173 -18.06 -0.39 21.74
N HIS A 174 -17.81 0.76 21.09
CA HIS A 174 -17.75 0.86 19.63
C HIS A 174 -16.66 -0.03 19.03
N HIS A 175 -15.45 -0.05 19.62
CA HIS A 175 -14.34 -0.85 19.09
C HIS A 175 -14.62 -2.35 19.15
N SER A 176 -15.24 -2.81 20.23
CA SER A 176 -15.64 -4.22 20.38
C SER A 176 -16.80 -4.62 19.46
N LYS A 177 -17.59 -3.67 18.95
CA LYS A 177 -18.64 -3.93 17.94
C LYS A 177 -18.12 -3.85 16.51
N LEU A 178 -17.03 -3.13 16.29
CA LEU A 178 -16.37 -3.01 14.99
C LEU A 178 -15.67 -4.31 14.60
N LEU A 179 -15.01 -4.96 15.57
CA LEU A 179 -14.28 -6.23 15.41
C LEU A 179 -15.18 -7.44 15.63
#